data_AF-A0A1H7NA55-F1
#
_entry.id   AF-A0A1H7NA55-F1
#
_cell.length_a   1.000
_cell.length_b   1.000
_cell.length_c   1.000
_cell.angle_alpha   90.00
_cell.angle_beta   90.00
_cell.angle_gamma   90.00
#
_symmetry.space_group_name_H-M   'P 1'
#
loop_
_entity.id
_entity.type
_entity.pdbx_description
1 polymer ?
#
loop_
_entity_poly.entity_id
_entity_poly.type
_entity_poly.pdbx_seq_one_letter_code
_entity_poly.pdbx_strand_id
1 'polypeptide(L)' 'MPIAEKSDTTCPNCSENDDVWVFIKEEGVIDKRCYSCDNCQSEWTEVIKKDS' A
#
# COMPACT_ATOMS: atom_id res chain seq x y z
N MET A 1 8.74 14.27 -5.16
CA MET A 1 7.59 13.40 -5.43
C MET A 1 7.72 12.23 -4.49
N PRO A 2 6.70 11.91 -3.70
CA PRO A 2 6.84 10.82 -2.76
C PRO A 2 6.84 9.51 -3.60
N ILE A 3 7.78 8.62 -3.31
CA ILE A 3 8.13 7.50 -4.20
C ILE A 3 7.18 6.35 -3.88
N ALA A 4 6.39 5.93 -4.87
CA ALA A 4 5.67 4.67 -4.79
C ALA A 4 6.64 3.53 -5.06
N GLU A 5 6.58 2.47 -4.26
CA GLU A 5 7.43 1.29 -4.36
C GLU A 5 6.58 0.06 -4.69
N LYS A 6 7.18 -0.92 -5.40
CA LYS A 6 6.49 -2.18 -5.71
C LYS A 6 6.37 -2.98 -4.41
N SER A 7 5.17 -3.43 -4.09
CA SER A 7 4.84 -4.15 -2.85
C SER A 7 4.67 -5.63 -3.12
N ASP A 8 5.17 -6.49 -2.24
CA ASP A 8 4.90 -7.93 -2.27
C ASP A 8 3.49 -8.31 -1.78
N THR A 9 2.62 -7.31 -1.58
CA THR A 9 1.28 -7.50 -1.02
C THR A 9 0.34 -8.01 -2.11
N THR A 10 -0.42 -9.06 -1.81
CA THR A 10 -1.48 -9.55 -2.69
C THR A 10 -2.66 -8.59 -2.75
N CYS A 11 -3.11 -8.27 -3.96
CA CYS A 11 -4.32 -7.48 -4.15
C CYS A 11 -5.54 -8.25 -3.62
N PRO A 12 -6.32 -7.68 -2.68
CA PRO A 12 -7.48 -8.35 -2.11
C PRO A 12 -8.61 -8.56 -3.12
N ASN A 13 -8.58 -7.87 -4.27
CA ASN A 13 -9.62 -7.94 -5.29
C ASN A 13 -9.32 -8.99 -6.37
N CYS A 14 -8.14 -8.96 -6.98
CA CYS A 14 -7.77 -9.89 -8.06
C CYS A 14 -6.87 -11.05 -7.61
N SER A 15 -6.41 -11.06 -6.36
CA SER A 15 -5.47 -12.07 -5.81
C SER A 15 -4.10 -12.12 -6.49
N GLU A 16 -3.77 -11.12 -7.31
CA GLU A 16 -2.45 -10.96 -7.94
C GLU A 16 -1.56 -10.02 -7.09
N ASN A 17 -0.25 -10.24 -7.09
CA ASN A 17 0.72 -9.41 -6.36
C ASN A 17 1.77 -8.73 -7.27
N ASP A 18 1.84 -9.07 -8.56
CA ASP A 18 2.91 -8.60 -9.44
C ASP A 18 2.79 -7.11 -9.81
N ASP A 19 1.59 -6.54 -9.67
CA ASP A 19 1.30 -5.16 -10.06
C ASP A 19 0.74 -4.33 -8.90
N VAL A 20 1.14 -4.64 -7.67
CA VAL A 20 0.72 -3.88 -6.49
C VAL A 20 1.82 -2.89 -6.11
N TRP A 21 1.45 -1.61 -6.08
CA TRP A 21 2.29 -0.51 -5.63
C TRP A 21 1.84 -0.04 -4.26
N VAL A 22 2.78 0.35 -3.41
CA VAL A 22 2.51 0.93 -2.11
C VAL A 22 3.14 2.31 -1.99
N PHE A 23 2.39 3.18 -1.33
CA PHE A 23 2.74 4.53 -0.99
C PHE A 23 2.66 4.69 0.52
N ILE A 24 3.80 4.93 1.18
CA ILE A 24 3.86 5.07 2.64
C ILE A 24 3.88 6.54 3.02
N LYS A 25 2.94 6.95 3.88
CA LYS A 25 2.89 8.27 4.49
C LYS A 25 3.01 8.12 6.00
N GLU A 26 4.09 8.65 6.55
CA GLU A 26 4.28 8.73 8.00
C GLU A 26 3.45 9.90 8.56
N GLU A 27 2.57 9.63 9.53
CA GLU A 27 1.73 10.63 10.20
C GLU A 27 1.85 10.49 11.72
N GLY A 28 2.94 11.02 12.29
CA GLY A 28 3.18 10.97 13.73
C GLY A 28 3.42 9.53 14.22
N VAL A 29 2.49 9.00 15.02
CA VAL A 29 2.54 7.64 15.59
C VAL A 29 1.94 6.58 14.68
N ILE A 30 1.54 6.93 13.45
CA ILE A 30 1.01 5.97 12.48
C ILE A 30 1.77 6.04 11.16
N ASP A 31 1.79 4.92 10.45
CA ASP A 31 2.14 4.82 9.05
C ASP A 31 0.90 4.46 8.25
N LYS A 32 0.57 5.31 7.27
CA LYS A 32 -0.51 5.07 6.33
C LYS A 32 0.09 4.50 5.04
N ARG A 33 -0.18 3.24 4.77
CA ARG A 33 0.22 2.54 3.54
C ARG A 33 -0.95 2.53 2.57
N CYS A 34 -0.87 3.30 1.50
CA CYS A 34 -1.86 3.31 0.43
C CYS A 34 -1.37 2.36 -0.68
N TYR A 35 -2.16 1.35 -1.00
CA TYR A 35 -1.85 0.38 -2.04
C TYR A 35 -2.71 0.63 -3.27
N SER A 36 -2.12 0.39 -4.44
CA SER A 36 -2.79 0.50 -5.74
C SER A 36 -2.38 -0.69 -6.60
N CYS A 37 -3.35 -1.42 -7.14
CA CYS A 37 -3.10 -2.54 -8.06
C CYS A 37 -3.31 -2.09 -9.50
N ASP A 38 -2.28 -2.17 -10.35
CA ASP A 38 -2.37 -1.76 -11.77
C ASP A 38 -3.22 -2.75 -12.59
N ASN A 39 -3.18 -4.04 -12.23
CA ASN A 39 -3.91 -5.10 -12.93
C ASN A 39 -5.45 -4.93 -12.85
N CYS A 40 -5.99 -4.60 -11.67
CA CYS A 40 -7.44 -4.46 -11.47
C CYS A 40 -7.90 -3.05 -11.06
N GLN A 41 -6.96 -2.09 -10.98
CA GLN A 41 -7.20 -0.71 -10.55
C GLN A 41 -7.82 -0.58 -9.15
N SER A 42 -7.67 -1.62 -8.31
CA SER A 42 -8.16 -1.57 -6.93
C SER A 42 -7.18 -0.80 -6.05
N GLU A 43 -7.72 0.06 -5.20
CA GLU A 43 -6.95 0.85 -4.24
C GLU A 43 -7.44 0.53 -2.82
N TRP A 44 -6.51 0.38 -1.88
CA TRP A 44 -6.84 0.18 -0.47
C TRP A 44 -5.80 0.85 0.42
N THR A 45 -6.10 0.96 1.72
CA THR A 45 -5.21 1.60 2.67
C THR A 45 -5.12 0.80 3.94
N GLU A 46 -3.90 0.62 4.44
CA GLU A 46 -3.64 0.08 5.76
C GLU A 46 -3.04 1.15 6.67
N VAL A 47 -3.48 1.18 7.93
CA VAL A 47 -2.94 2.08 8.94
C VAL A 47 -2.22 1.23 9.98
N ILE A 48 -0.92 1.40 10.07
CA ILE A 48 -0.06 0.70 11.02
C ILE A 48 0.29 1.67 12.13
N LYS A 49 0.07 1.28 13.39
CA LYS A 49 0.50 2.07 14.54
C LYS A 49 1.97 1.77 14.81
N LYS A 50 2.78 2.81 15.02
CA LYS A 50 4.12 2.70 15.58
C LYS A 50 3.94 2.53 17.08
N ASP A 51 3.89 1.28 17.56
CA ASP A 51 4.04 1.02 18.99
C ASP A 51 5.41 1.58 19.43
N SER A 52 5.36 2.68 20.19
CA SER A 52 6.53 3.40 20.73
C SER A 52 7.01 2.80 22.05
#